data_AF-A0A2S8RXZ8-F1
#
_entry.id   AF-A0A2S8RXZ8-F1
#
_cell.length_a   1.000
_cell.length_b   1.000
_cell.length_c   1.000
_cell.angle_alpha   90.00
_cell.angle_beta   90.00
_cell.angle_gamma   90.00
#
_symmetry.space_group_name_H-M   'P 1'
#
loop_
_entity.id
_entity.type
_entity.pdbx_description
1 polymer ?
#
loop_
_entity_poly.entity_id
_entity_poly.type
_entity_poly.pdbx_seq_one_letter_code
_entity_poly.pdbx_strand_id
1 'polypeptide(L)'
;MATQIQCTSAELPNLMPLLATLTDFTLNVIPASITTAAQAAQAVVQLVVPVPVAQVAAPVAPVASVAPAEDVSTMGTAEVMELFGYVTPQAVADLMQRAEIPAIQRGRNNYYDRAKVLALKKLYSETFSLSEASELVGYKNPSGLLLHIGQRRITPTMVAGHMRFQMKDIEQFEKLRGPVRRHW
;
A
#
# COMPACT_ATOMS: atom_id res chain seq x y z
N MET A 1 11.93 36.45 16.27
CA MET A 1 12.31 35.25 17.04
C MET A 1 11.51 34.10 16.44
N ALA A 2 12.17 33.12 15.83
CA ALA A 2 11.47 32.03 15.15
C ALA A 2 10.89 31.06 16.18
N THR A 3 9.58 30.81 16.10
CA THR A 3 8.88 29.89 17.01
C THR A 3 9.12 28.46 16.54
N GLN A 4 9.76 27.62 17.37
CA GLN A 4 10.01 26.22 17.01
C GLN A 4 8.92 25.33 17.60
N ILE A 5 8.20 24.60 16.73
CA ILE A 5 7.07 23.77 17.12
C ILE A 5 7.40 22.32 16.74
N GLN A 6 7.41 21.43 17.73
CA GLN A 6 7.52 19.99 17.51
C GLN A 6 6.17 19.34 17.74
N CYS A 7 5.73 18.51 16.80
CA CYS A 7 4.49 17.75 16.94
C CYS A 7 4.65 16.35 16.36
N THR A 8 3.84 15.40 16.85
CA THR A 8 3.77 14.08 16.24
C THR A 8 2.86 14.10 15.02
N SER A 9 3.05 13.16 14.09
CA SER A 9 2.20 13.06 12.88
C SER A 9 0.70 12.90 13.19
N ALA A 10 0.35 12.40 14.38
CA ALA A 10 -1.04 12.27 14.84
C ALA A 10 -1.65 13.60 15.32
N GLU A 11 -0.83 14.54 15.79
CA GLU A 11 -1.28 15.82 16.36
C GLU A 11 -1.23 16.96 15.34
N LEU A 12 -0.57 16.73 14.21
CA LEU A 12 -0.43 17.70 13.11
C LEU A 12 -1.78 18.24 12.58
N PRO A 13 -2.85 17.43 12.39
CA PRO A 13 -4.13 17.95 11.91
C PRO A 13 -4.76 18.96 12.89
N ASN A 14 -4.55 18.75 14.19
CA ASN A 14 -5.12 19.61 15.24
C ASN A 14 -4.34 20.93 15.39
N LEU A 15 -3.06 20.95 14.99
CA LEU A 15 -2.21 22.15 15.07
C LEU A 15 -2.24 23.01 13.80
N MET A 16 -2.71 22.47 12.67
CA MET A 16 -2.84 23.22 11.40
C MET A 16 -3.56 24.58 11.51
N PRO A 17 -4.66 24.74 12.27
CA PRO A 17 -5.34 26.03 12.39
C PRO A 17 -4.51 27.08 13.15
N LEU A 18 -3.69 26.64 14.11
CA LEU A 18 -2.82 27.50 14.92
C LEU A 18 -1.52 27.87 14.18
N LEU A 19 -1.03 26.98 13.33
CA LEU A 19 0.12 27.25 12.47
C LEU A 19 -0.21 28.26 11.37
N ALA A 20 -1.47 28.31 10.91
CA ALA A 20 -1.91 29.25 9.89
C ALA A 20 -1.91 30.72 10.34
N THR A 21 -1.89 30.98 11.65
CA THR A 21 -1.85 32.35 12.20
C THR A 21 -0.44 32.83 12.55
N LEU A 22 0.56 31.95 12.46
CA LEU A 22 1.97 32.27 12.74
C LEU A 22 2.71 32.61 11.44
N THR A 23 3.40 33.74 11.41
CA THR A 23 4.12 34.21 10.21
C THR A 23 5.52 33.63 10.09
N ASP A 24 6.17 33.27 11.20
CA ASP A 24 7.53 32.71 11.23
C ASP A 24 7.65 31.58 12.26
N PHE A 25 7.65 30.33 11.78
CA PHE A 25 7.88 29.15 12.61
C PHE A 25 8.67 28.06 11.88
N THR A 26 9.31 27.19 12.65
CA THR A 26 9.97 25.98 12.17
C THR A 26 9.29 24.77 12.79
N LEU A 27 8.69 23.93 11.94
CA LEU A 27 7.90 22.78 12.37
C LEU A 27 8.65 21.47 12.15
N ASN A 28 8.90 20.75 13.24
CA ASN A 28 9.53 19.43 13.23
C ASN A 28 8.49 18.35 13.54
N VAL A 29 8.15 17.56 12.53
CA VAL A 29 7.21 16.44 12.67
C VAL A 29 7.95 15.16 13.00
N ILE A 30 7.63 14.55 14.13
CA ILE A 30 8.20 13.26 14.52
C ILE A 30 7.19 12.16 14.17
N PRO A 31 7.60 11.10 13.44
CA PRO A 31 6.69 10.01 13.10
C PRO A 31 6.24 9.27 14.36
N ALA A 32 4.94 9.01 14.47
CA ALA A 32 4.32 8.35 15.63
C ALA A 32 4.90 6.96 15.97
N SER A 33 5.66 6.35 15.06
CA SER A 33 6.34 5.07 15.28
C SER A 33 7.62 5.17 16.13
N ILE A 34 8.09 6.37 16.50
CA ILE A 34 9.32 6.59 17.27
C ILE A 34 9.04 7.17 18.67
N THR A 35 7.85 6.96 19.24
CA THR A 35 7.63 7.22 20.68
C THR A 35 8.31 6.14 21.52
N THR A 36 9.63 6.23 21.65
CA THR A 36 10.35 5.62 22.77
C THR A 36 10.16 6.54 23.97
N ALA A 37 9.78 5.98 25.12
CA ALA A 37 9.42 6.71 26.36
C ALA A 37 10.48 7.73 26.88
N ALA A 38 11.68 7.75 26.31
CA ALA A 38 12.75 8.69 26.65
C ALA A 38 12.58 10.11 26.07
N GLN A 39 11.80 10.32 25.01
CA GLN A 39 11.62 11.65 24.41
C GLN A 39 10.43 12.45 24.98
N ALA A 40 9.50 11.80 25.68
CA ALA A 40 8.41 12.47 26.41
C ALA A 40 8.91 13.28 27.63
N ALA A 41 10.14 13.06 28.09
CA ALA A 41 10.71 13.73 29.25
C ALA A 41 11.30 15.13 28.96
N GLN A 42 11.49 15.52 27.69
CA GLN A 42 12.07 16.82 27.33
C GLN A 42 11.02 17.91 27.03
N ALA A 43 9.72 17.58 27.06
CA ALA A 43 8.62 18.52 26.85
C ALA A 43 8.07 19.15 28.16
N VAL A 44 8.81 19.08 29.27
CA VAL A 44 8.35 19.63 30.56
C VAL A 44 9.38 20.61 31.10
N VAL A 45 9.35 21.85 30.60
CA VAL A 45 9.89 23.01 31.32
C VAL A 45 8.72 23.80 31.91
N GLN A 46 8.51 23.54 33.20
CA GLN A 46 8.02 24.45 34.24
C GLN A 46 6.70 25.20 34.03
N LEU A 47 5.66 24.69 34.70
CA LEU A 47 4.93 25.52 35.67
C LEU A 47 4.66 24.73 36.95
N VAL A 48 5.08 25.32 38.07
CA VAL A 48 5.07 24.89 39.48
C VAL A 48 3.61 24.77 40.00
N VAL A 49 3.11 23.57 40.35
CA VAL A 49 2.92 22.95 41.71
C VAL A 49 1.63 23.42 42.47
N PRO A 50 0.97 22.68 43.42
CA PRO A 50 1.09 21.28 43.92
C PRO A 50 -0.24 20.45 44.10
N VAL A 51 -0.02 19.20 44.56
CA VAL A 51 -0.77 18.32 45.50
C VAL A 51 -1.93 17.41 45.01
N PRO A 52 -2.12 16.23 45.67
CA PRO A 52 -2.28 14.95 44.99
C PRO A 52 -3.60 14.25 45.36
N VAL A 53 -4.04 13.26 44.59
CA VAL A 53 -5.01 12.28 45.12
C VAL A 53 -4.70 10.89 44.58
N ALA A 54 -4.45 10.00 45.54
CA ALA A 54 -4.29 8.57 45.38
C ALA A 54 -5.52 7.91 44.75
N GLN A 55 -5.33 6.79 44.05
CA GLN A 55 -6.04 5.52 44.28
C GLN A 55 -5.54 4.46 43.28
N VAL A 56 -4.82 3.44 43.76
CA VAL A 56 -5.29 2.06 44.01
C VAL A 56 -5.58 1.28 42.72
N ALA A 57 -4.72 0.30 42.41
CA ALA A 57 -5.13 -1.11 42.25
C ALA A 57 -3.90 -2.01 42.06
N ALA A 58 -3.95 -3.16 42.73
CA ALA A 58 -2.91 -4.14 42.94
C ALA A 58 -2.82 -5.17 41.77
N PRO A 59 -1.90 -6.15 41.82
CA PRO A 59 -1.28 -6.85 40.69
C PRO A 59 -1.99 -8.17 40.31
N VAL A 60 -1.90 -8.61 39.05
CA VAL A 60 -2.11 -10.04 38.70
C VAL A 60 -1.23 -10.49 37.53
N ALA A 61 -0.73 -11.70 37.69
CA ALA A 61 0.29 -12.48 37.01
C ALA A 61 0.20 -12.67 35.47
N PRO A 62 1.31 -13.11 34.83
CA PRO A 62 1.39 -13.38 33.40
C PRO A 62 0.86 -14.77 33.03
N VAL A 63 0.77 -15.00 31.71
CA VAL A 63 0.54 -16.28 30.99
C VAL A 63 -0.92 -16.61 30.65
N ALA A 64 -1.26 -16.38 29.39
CA ALA A 64 -2.15 -17.28 28.66
C ALA A 64 -1.56 -17.49 27.26
N SER A 65 -0.89 -18.65 27.13
CA SER A 65 -0.45 -19.24 25.88
C SER A 65 -1.67 -19.52 25.01
N VAL A 66 -1.79 -18.85 23.86
CA VAL A 66 -2.85 -19.13 22.88
C VAL A 66 -2.31 -20.11 21.85
N ALA A 67 -2.88 -21.31 21.84
CA ALA A 67 -2.70 -22.34 20.80
C ALA A 67 -3.27 -21.84 19.44
N PRO A 68 -2.80 -22.36 18.30
CA PRO A 68 -2.93 -21.69 17.01
C PRO A 68 -4.39 -21.76 16.54
N ALA A 69 -5.00 -20.59 16.30
CA ALA A 69 -6.25 -20.52 15.56
C ALA A 69 -6.01 -21.06 14.14
N GLU A 70 -6.89 -21.94 13.69
CA GLU A 70 -6.83 -22.56 12.37
C GLU A 70 -6.71 -21.51 11.25
N ASP A 71 -5.73 -21.73 10.37
CA ASP A 71 -5.26 -20.88 9.30
C ASP A 71 -6.24 -20.74 8.13
N VAL A 72 -7.37 -20.08 8.33
CA VAL A 72 -8.26 -19.72 7.21
C VAL A 72 -7.81 -18.40 6.56
N SER A 73 -7.07 -17.57 7.28
CA SER A 73 -6.68 -16.22 6.85
C SER A 73 -5.42 -16.18 5.98
N THR A 74 -4.65 -17.27 5.90
CA THR A 74 -3.37 -17.28 5.18
C THR A 74 -3.33 -18.34 4.10
N MET A 75 -2.73 -18.00 2.95
CA MET A 75 -2.57 -18.85 1.78
C MET A 75 -1.09 -19.23 1.65
N GLY A 76 -0.81 -20.52 1.44
CA GLY A 76 0.54 -21.02 1.28
C GLY A 76 1.14 -20.68 -0.08
N THR A 77 2.47 -20.61 -0.19
CA THR A 77 3.14 -20.33 -1.48
C THR A 77 2.72 -21.30 -2.60
N ALA A 78 2.52 -22.59 -2.30
CA ALA A 78 2.06 -23.58 -3.28
C ALA A 78 0.64 -23.29 -3.82
N GLU A 79 -0.27 -22.85 -2.94
CA GLU A 79 -1.63 -22.47 -3.34
C GLU A 79 -1.63 -21.21 -4.22
N VAL A 80 -0.76 -20.24 -3.90
CA VAL A 80 -0.56 -19.05 -4.73
C VAL A 80 0.05 -19.41 -6.08
N MET A 81 1.01 -20.35 -6.12
CA MET A 81 1.61 -20.84 -7.36
C MET A 81 0.53 -21.40 -8.30
N GLU A 82 -0.37 -22.24 -7.77
CA GLU A 82 -1.48 -22.80 -8.54
C GLU A 82 -2.45 -21.72 -9.02
N LEU A 83 -2.82 -20.77 -8.15
CA LEU A 83 -3.77 -19.70 -8.46
C LEU A 83 -3.30 -18.78 -9.60
N PHE A 84 -2.00 -18.50 -9.67
CA PHE A 84 -1.41 -17.65 -10.71
C PHE A 84 -0.72 -18.44 -11.84
N GLY A 85 -0.64 -19.77 -11.74
CA GLY A 85 0.00 -20.62 -12.74
C GLY A 85 1.52 -20.50 -12.77
N TYR A 86 2.17 -20.14 -11.66
CA TYR A 86 3.63 -20.07 -11.58
C TYR A 86 4.25 -21.44 -11.32
N VAL A 87 5.37 -21.70 -12.00
CA VAL A 87 6.12 -22.96 -11.87
C VAL A 87 7.13 -22.91 -10.72
N THR A 88 7.57 -21.72 -10.32
CA THR A 88 8.60 -21.55 -9.28
C THR A 88 8.08 -20.73 -8.08
N PRO A 89 8.48 -21.09 -6.85
CA PRO A 89 8.10 -20.34 -5.65
C PRO A 89 8.75 -18.95 -5.60
N GLN A 90 9.88 -18.78 -6.29
CA GLN A 90 10.57 -17.49 -6.36
C GLN A 90 9.79 -16.47 -7.19
N ALA A 91 9.13 -16.89 -8.28
CA ALA A 91 8.25 -16.00 -9.04
C ALA A 91 7.06 -15.50 -8.20
N VAL A 92 6.57 -16.33 -7.27
CA VAL A 92 5.53 -15.92 -6.31
C VAL A 92 6.08 -14.92 -5.31
N ALA A 93 7.27 -15.13 -4.76
CA ALA A 93 7.90 -14.18 -3.85
C ALA A 93 8.09 -12.81 -4.52
N ASP A 94 8.58 -12.79 -5.76
CA ASP A 94 8.75 -11.57 -6.55
C ASP A 94 7.41 -10.88 -6.84
N LEU A 95 6.37 -11.64 -7.20
CA LEU A 95 5.03 -11.09 -7.41
C LEU A 95 4.50 -10.43 -6.13
N MET A 96 4.58 -11.13 -5.00
CA MET A 96 4.06 -10.65 -3.73
C MET A 96 4.83 -9.43 -3.24
N GLN A 97 6.15 -9.39 -3.44
CA GLN A 97 6.97 -8.23 -3.15
C GLN A 97 6.57 -7.01 -3.99
N ARG A 98 6.35 -7.19 -5.30
CA ARG A 98 5.90 -6.11 -6.20
C ARG A 98 4.47 -5.65 -5.93
N ALA A 99 3.64 -6.55 -5.38
CA ALA A 99 2.29 -6.25 -4.94
C ALA A 99 2.24 -5.66 -3.53
N GLU A 100 3.39 -5.48 -2.87
CA GLU A 100 3.51 -4.98 -1.49
C GLU A 100 2.74 -5.85 -0.47
N ILE A 101 2.60 -7.15 -0.75
CA ILE A 101 1.96 -8.12 0.14
C ILE A 101 3.06 -8.75 1.01
N PRO A 102 3.08 -8.47 2.32
CA PRO A 102 4.14 -9.00 3.19
C PRO A 102 4.03 -10.52 3.33
N ALA A 103 5.17 -11.20 3.27
CA ALA A 103 5.27 -12.63 3.55
C ALA A 103 5.28 -12.87 5.06
N ILE A 104 4.40 -13.75 5.52
CA ILE A 104 4.37 -14.27 6.89
C ILE A 104 5.18 -15.57 6.88
N GLN A 105 6.39 -15.54 7.44
CA GLN A 105 7.23 -16.72 7.54
C GLN A 105 6.75 -17.60 8.70
N ARG A 106 6.43 -18.87 8.40
CA ARG A 106 6.19 -19.89 9.43
C ARG A 106 7.09 -21.08 9.14
N GLY A 107 8.17 -21.19 9.92
CA GLY A 107 9.22 -22.18 9.68
C GLY A 107 9.96 -21.91 8.38
N ARG A 108 9.99 -22.91 7.49
CA ARG A 108 10.66 -22.82 6.17
C ARG A 108 9.73 -22.34 5.04
N ASN A 109 8.45 -22.12 5.34
CA ASN A 109 7.43 -21.81 4.34
C ASN A 109 6.96 -20.37 4.46
N ASN A 110 6.69 -19.75 3.31
CA ASN A 110 6.09 -18.43 3.22
C ASN A 110 4.57 -18.57 3.05
N TYR A 111 3.85 -17.79 3.86
CA TYR A 111 2.41 -17.65 3.82
C TYR A 111 2.04 -16.20 3.52
N TYR A 112 0.91 -15.99 2.88
CA TYR A 112 0.42 -14.67 2.49
C TYR A 112 -1.01 -14.47 2.96
N ASP A 113 -1.43 -13.22 3.14
CA ASP A 113 -2.83 -12.91 3.46
C ASP A 113 -3.74 -13.31 2.30
N ARG A 114 -4.64 -14.27 2.54
CA ARG A 114 -5.53 -14.83 1.52
C ARG A 114 -6.41 -13.75 0.88
N ALA A 115 -6.90 -12.79 1.66
CA ALA A 115 -7.78 -11.74 1.15
C ALA A 115 -7.05 -10.84 0.15
N LYS A 116 -5.79 -10.49 0.46
CA LYS A 116 -4.94 -9.67 -0.43
C LYS A 116 -4.58 -10.40 -1.71
N VAL A 117 -4.25 -11.69 -1.62
CA VAL A 117 -3.93 -12.51 -2.79
C VAL A 117 -5.12 -12.65 -3.73
N LEU A 118 -6.33 -12.88 -3.20
CA LEU A 118 -7.55 -12.95 -4.00
C LEU A 118 -7.94 -11.60 -4.61
N ALA A 119 -7.77 -10.50 -3.87
CA ALA A 119 -7.97 -9.15 -4.41
C ALA A 119 -7.01 -8.87 -5.58
N LEU A 120 -5.73 -9.29 -5.44
CA LEU A 120 -4.76 -9.19 -6.53
C LEU A 120 -5.19 -10.02 -7.74
N LYS A 121 -5.63 -11.27 -7.53
CA LYS A 121 -6.12 -12.13 -8.62
C LYS A 121 -7.30 -11.50 -9.35
N LYS A 122 -8.24 -10.89 -8.62
CA LYS A 122 -9.36 -10.16 -9.18
C LYS A 122 -8.91 -8.98 -10.04
N LEU A 123 -7.96 -8.17 -9.57
CA LEU A 123 -7.37 -7.09 -10.37
C LEU A 123 -6.73 -7.61 -11.66
N TYR A 124 -6.02 -8.74 -11.59
CA TYR A 124 -5.44 -9.39 -12.79
C TYR A 124 -6.51 -9.87 -13.78
N SER A 125 -7.68 -10.29 -13.32
CA SER A 125 -8.79 -10.67 -14.20
C SER A 125 -9.54 -9.48 -14.80
N GLU A 126 -9.57 -8.34 -14.11
CA GLU A 126 -10.24 -7.12 -14.57
C GLU A 126 -9.36 -6.25 -15.48
N THR A 127 -8.06 -6.55 -15.53
CA THR A 127 -7.07 -5.78 -16.28
C THR A 127 -6.34 -6.65 -17.28
N PHE A 128 -6.02 -6.09 -18.44
CA PHE A 128 -5.30 -6.77 -19.50
C PHE A 128 -3.82 -6.38 -19.49
N SER A 129 -2.97 -7.34 -19.81
CA SER A 129 -1.57 -7.06 -20.13
C SER A 129 -1.44 -6.24 -21.41
N LEU A 130 -0.29 -5.61 -21.62
CA LEU A 130 -0.03 -4.82 -22.83
C LEU A 130 -0.17 -5.66 -24.12
N SER A 131 0.25 -6.93 -24.10
CA SER A 131 0.11 -7.84 -25.23
C SER A 131 -1.36 -8.12 -25.54
N GLU A 132 -2.14 -8.53 -24.54
CA GLU A 132 -3.59 -8.81 -24.71
C GLU A 132 -4.35 -7.56 -25.16
N ALA A 133 -4.05 -6.39 -24.56
CA ALA A 133 -4.64 -5.13 -24.99
C ALA A 133 -4.27 -4.77 -26.43
N SER A 134 -3.03 -5.06 -26.86
CA SER A 134 -2.60 -4.82 -28.24
C SER A 134 -3.31 -5.72 -29.24
N GLU A 135 -3.54 -6.98 -28.88
CA GLU A 135 -4.29 -7.94 -29.69
C GLU A 135 -5.76 -7.53 -29.82
N LEU A 136 -6.41 -7.16 -28.71
CA LEU A 136 -7.80 -6.69 -28.70
C LEU A 136 -8.02 -5.51 -29.65
N VAL A 137 -7.07 -4.58 -29.69
CA VAL A 137 -7.17 -3.37 -30.51
C VAL A 137 -6.59 -3.56 -31.93
N GLY A 138 -6.10 -4.77 -32.24
CA GLY A 138 -5.57 -5.14 -33.56
C GLY A 138 -4.21 -4.54 -33.90
N TYR A 139 -3.38 -4.23 -32.90
CA TYR A 139 -1.98 -3.87 -33.10
C TYR A 139 -1.12 -5.13 -33.23
N LYS A 140 -0.33 -5.22 -34.30
CA LYS A 140 0.68 -6.29 -34.48
C LYS A 140 1.86 -6.18 -33.50
N ASN A 141 2.11 -4.98 -32.98
CA ASN A 141 3.21 -4.74 -32.05
C ASN A 141 2.70 -3.94 -30.83
N PRO A 142 2.90 -4.44 -29.59
CA PRO A 142 2.47 -3.77 -28.36
C PRO A 142 3.08 -2.38 -28.17
N SER A 143 4.28 -2.13 -28.72
CA SER A 143 4.94 -0.82 -28.67
C SER A 143 4.14 0.25 -29.41
N GLY A 144 3.45 -0.14 -30.49
CA GLY A 144 2.58 0.76 -31.25
C GLY A 144 1.38 1.20 -30.42
N LEU A 145 0.81 0.31 -29.61
CA LEU A 145 -0.26 0.67 -28.68
C LEU A 145 0.24 1.67 -27.63
N LEU A 146 1.39 1.40 -27.01
CA LEU A 146 2.01 2.27 -26.00
C LEU A 146 2.19 3.72 -26.48
N LEU A 147 2.72 3.88 -27.69
CA LEU A 147 2.97 5.21 -28.26
C LEU A 147 1.66 5.99 -28.43
N HIS A 148 0.60 5.36 -28.94
CA HIS A 148 -0.68 6.03 -29.14
C HIS A 148 -1.41 6.29 -27.83
N ILE A 149 -1.31 5.39 -26.85
CA ILE A 149 -1.85 5.57 -25.50
C ILE A 149 -1.16 6.76 -24.82
N GLY A 150 0.16 6.86 -24.93
CA GLY A 150 0.94 7.98 -24.40
C GLY A 150 0.56 9.32 -25.02
N GLN A 151 0.37 9.37 -26.35
CA GLN A 151 -0.09 10.58 -27.04
C GLN A 151 -1.49 11.01 -26.64
N ARG A 152 -2.36 10.06 -26.28
CA ARG A 152 -3.78 10.29 -25.94
C ARG A 152 -4.03 10.41 -24.45
N ARG A 153 -2.97 10.41 -23.62
CA ARG A 153 -3.00 10.53 -22.15
C ARG A 153 -3.90 9.49 -21.46
N ILE A 154 -3.99 8.28 -22.02
CA ILE A 154 -4.65 7.17 -21.33
C ILE A 154 -3.64 6.59 -20.35
N THR A 155 -3.92 6.71 -19.06
CA THR A 155 -3.00 6.29 -17.99
C THR A 155 -3.18 4.81 -17.69
N PRO A 156 -2.18 3.96 -17.94
CA PRO A 156 -2.25 2.56 -17.53
C PRO A 156 -2.25 2.45 -16.00
N THR A 157 -2.83 1.37 -15.50
CA THR A 157 -2.80 1.03 -14.08
C THR A 157 -1.58 0.16 -13.79
N MET A 158 -0.82 0.47 -12.74
CA MET A 158 0.27 -0.39 -12.28
C MET A 158 -0.28 -1.44 -11.33
N VAL A 159 -0.13 -2.72 -11.68
CA VAL A 159 -0.56 -3.85 -10.84
C VAL A 159 0.64 -4.79 -10.66
N ALA A 160 1.08 -4.94 -9.41
CA ALA A 160 2.26 -5.74 -9.03
C ALA A 160 3.50 -5.46 -9.91
N GLY A 161 3.80 -4.18 -10.14
CA GLY A 161 4.95 -3.75 -10.95
C GLY A 161 4.78 -3.92 -12.47
N HIS A 162 3.63 -4.40 -12.94
CA HIS A 162 3.32 -4.51 -14.36
C HIS A 162 2.28 -3.49 -14.80
N MET A 163 2.52 -2.91 -15.97
CA MET A 163 1.59 -1.99 -16.61
C MET A 163 0.43 -2.78 -17.21
N ARG A 164 -0.78 -2.50 -16.75
CA ARG A 164 -2.02 -3.15 -17.17
C ARG A 164 -3.09 -2.12 -17.55
N PHE A 165 -4.04 -2.54 -18.38
CA PHE A 165 -5.09 -1.68 -18.92
C PHE A 165 -6.46 -2.19 -18.48
N GLN A 166 -7.32 -1.30 -18.00
CA GLN A 166 -8.71 -1.66 -17.77
C GLN A 166 -9.46 -1.71 -19.11
N MET A 167 -10.51 -2.51 -19.18
CA MET A 167 -11.37 -2.57 -20.38
C MET A 167 -11.88 -1.18 -20.80
N LYS A 168 -12.27 -0.36 -19.81
CA LYS A 168 -12.75 1.02 -20.03
C LYS A 168 -11.71 1.89 -20.74
N ASP A 169 -10.44 1.74 -20.38
CA ASP A 169 -9.33 2.51 -20.97
C ASP A 169 -9.12 2.08 -22.43
N ILE A 170 -9.23 0.78 -22.71
CA ILE A 170 -9.14 0.21 -24.06
C ILE A 170 -10.31 0.68 -24.92
N GLU A 171 -11.55 0.66 -24.41
CA GLU A 171 -12.72 1.16 -25.13
C GLU A 171 -12.64 2.67 -25.40
N GLN A 172 -12.16 3.44 -24.44
CA GLN A 172 -11.92 4.87 -24.62
C GLN A 172 -10.84 5.10 -25.68
N PHE A 173 -9.78 4.30 -25.68
CA PHE A 173 -8.76 4.32 -26.72
C PHE A 173 -9.37 4.07 -28.11
N GLU A 174 -10.21 3.05 -28.26
CA GLU A 174 -10.86 2.74 -29.54
C GLU A 174 -11.78 3.87 -30.02
N LYS A 175 -12.58 4.46 -29.12
CA LYS A 175 -13.43 5.62 -29.43
C LYS A 175 -12.61 6.81 -29.93
N LEU A 176 -11.48 7.09 -29.26
CA LEU A 176 -10.61 8.20 -29.64
C LEU A 176 -9.85 7.91 -30.94
N ARG A 177 -9.48 6.64 -31.21
CA ARG A 177 -8.77 6.24 -32.43
C ARG A 177 -9.56 6.57 -33.70
N GLY A 178 -10.89 6.61 -33.61
CA GLY A 178 -11.77 6.74 -34.76
C GLY A 178 -11.85 5.42 -35.55
N PRO A 179 -12.75 5.31 -36.54
CA PRO A 179 -12.91 4.08 -37.31
C PRO A 179 -11.58 3.72 -37.95
N VAL A 180 -11.03 2.58 -37.53
CA VAL A 180 -9.85 1.98 -38.14
C VAL A 180 -10.23 1.74 -39.60
N ARG A 181 -9.74 2.58 -40.52
CA ARG A 181 -9.75 2.24 -41.94
C ARG A 181 -8.86 1.00 -42.07
N ARG A 182 -9.48 -0.17 -41.97
CA ARG A 182 -8.89 -1.45 -42.32
C ARG A 182 -8.61 -1.35 -43.82
N HIS A 183 -7.43 -0.85 -44.18
CA HIS A 183 -6.90 -1.05 -45.52
C HIS A 183 -6.51 -2.52 -45.60
N TRP A 184 -7.45 -3.29 -46.14
CA TRP A 184 -7.19 -4.57 -46.79
C TRP A 184 -6.47 -4.31 -48.11
#